data_AF-A0A0C2MFK5-F1
#
_entry.id   AF-A0A0C2MFK5-F1
#
_cell.length_a   1.000
_cell.length_b   1.000
_cell.length_c   1.000
_cell.angle_alpha   90.00
_cell.angle_beta   90.00
_cell.angle_gamma   90.00
#
_symmetry.space_group_name_H-M   'P 1'
#
loop_
_entity.id
_entity.type
_entity.pdbx_description
1 polymer ?
#
loop_
_entity_poly.entity_id
_entity_poly.type
_entity_poly.pdbx_seq_one_letter_code
_entity_poly.pdbx_strand_id
1 'polypeptide(L)'
;MPLPINCYNIIQCDAVVGCGVNAETFYSLLRRLVGVLGERDFTIGVDNVRFHHTAVNNMDHFPYDFKFLPRYSPFLNSYEEAFSVLKNMVRRDGVPQGTNDLVRRMTDSCVGIHVNSLSNFVTHDETFSNKCLNLEDIPRD
;
A
#
# COMPACT_ATOMS: atom_id res chain seq x y z
N MET A 1 3.17 7.43 4.43
CA MET A 1 2.20 6.61 5.17
C MET A 1 2.25 5.21 4.56
N PRO A 2 2.86 4.22 5.22
CA PRO A 2 2.76 2.83 4.78
C PRO A 2 1.34 2.29 5.02
N LEU A 3 0.78 1.57 4.04
CA LEU A 3 -0.62 1.13 4.06
C LEU A 3 -0.80 -0.24 3.36
N PRO A 4 -0.61 -1.36 4.07
CA PRO A 4 -1.03 -2.66 3.58
C PRO A 4 -2.55 -2.71 3.43
N ILE A 5 -3.02 -3.00 2.21
CA ILE A 5 -4.43 -3.17 1.86
C ILE A 5 -4.66 -4.56 1.28
N ASN A 6 -5.85 -5.10 1.50
CA ASN A 6 -6.40 -6.21 0.71
C ASN A 6 -7.78 -5.80 0.15
N CYS A 7 -8.46 -6.69 -0.55
CA CYS A 7 -9.78 -6.42 -1.15
C CYS A 7 -10.92 -6.20 -0.13
N TYR A 8 -10.68 -6.46 1.16
CA TYR A 8 -11.68 -6.36 2.24
C TYR A 8 -11.44 -5.21 3.20
N ASN A 9 -10.17 -4.92 3.54
CA ASN A 9 -9.82 -3.90 4.51
C ASN A 9 -8.44 -3.28 4.28
N ILE A 10 -8.27 -2.10 4.87
CA ILE A 10 -6.96 -1.57 5.22
C ILE A 10 -6.52 -2.29 6.49
N ILE A 11 -5.45 -3.07 6.40
CA ILE A 11 -5.01 -3.98 7.48
C ILE A 11 -4.34 -3.17 8.60
N GLN A 12 -3.52 -2.20 8.21
CA GLN A 12 -2.80 -1.32 9.13
C GLN A 12 -2.48 0.00 8.42
N CYS A 13 -2.45 1.11 9.16
CA CYS A 13 -2.10 2.43 8.64
C CYS A 13 -1.19 3.17 9.62
N ASP A 14 -0.04 3.61 9.13
CA ASP A 14 1.00 4.22 9.95
C ASP A 14 1.37 5.63 9.48
N ALA A 15 1.23 6.61 10.38
CA ALA A 15 1.71 7.96 10.16
C ALA A 15 3.18 8.07 10.59
N VAL A 16 4.06 8.31 9.64
CA VAL A 16 5.48 8.63 9.89
C VAL A 16 5.64 10.15 9.78
N VAL A 17 6.12 10.77 10.86
CA VAL A 17 6.21 12.23 11.00
C VAL A 17 7.67 12.63 11.21
N GLY A 18 8.12 13.67 10.50
CA GLY A 18 9.45 14.25 10.70
C GLY A 18 10.60 13.52 9.99
N CYS A 19 10.34 12.36 9.38
CA CYS A 19 11.31 11.63 8.57
C CYS A 19 10.63 10.87 7.41
N GLY A 20 11.43 10.44 6.43
CA GLY A 20 10.98 9.55 5.36
C GLY A 20 10.92 8.09 5.82
N VAL A 21 10.16 7.27 5.09
CA VAL A 21 10.17 5.81 5.27
C VAL A 21 11.49 5.24 4.76
N ASN A 22 12.05 4.30 5.51
CA ASN A 22 13.31 3.61 5.23
C ASN A 22 13.14 2.09 5.49
N ALA A 23 14.22 1.32 5.33
CA ALA A 23 14.17 -0.13 5.51
C ALA A 23 13.76 -0.56 6.93
N GLU A 24 14.21 0.16 7.97
CA GLU A 24 13.92 -0.16 9.37
C GLU A 24 12.45 0.09 9.75
N THR A 25 11.91 1.23 9.31
CA THR A 25 10.50 1.58 9.52
C THR A 25 9.58 0.63 8.74
N PHE A 26 9.97 0.25 7.52
CA PHE A 26 9.25 -0.75 6.74
C PHE A 26 9.31 -2.14 7.39
N TYR A 27 10.48 -2.59 7.85
CA TYR A 27 10.62 -3.84 8.60
C TYR A 27 9.72 -3.88 9.85
N SER A 28 9.69 -2.77 10.61
CA SER A 28 8.86 -2.63 11.81
C SER A 28 7.36 -2.68 11.49
N LEU A 29 6.93 -2.18 10.33
CA LEU A 29 5.57 -2.36 9.83
C LEU A 29 5.27 -3.84 9.53
N LEU A 30 6.15 -4.51 8.79
CA LEU A 30 5.96 -5.91 8.42
C LEU A 30 5.86 -6.83 9.63
N ARG A 31 6.67 -6.62 10.67
CA ARG A 31 6.58 -7.37 11.94
C ARG A 31 5.23 -7.19 12.64
N ARG A 32 4.64 -5.99 12.60
CA ARG A 32 3.31 -5.73 13.17
C ARG A 32 2.20 -6.35 12.32
N LEU A 33 2.36 -6.35 11.00
CA LEU A 33 1.45 -7.01 10.08
C LEU A 33 1.35 -8.52 10.38
N VAL A 34 2.47 -9.18 10.71
CA VAL A 34 2.46 -10.58 11.18
C VAL A 34 1.64 -10.74 12.45
N GLY A 35 1.76 -9.81 13.41
CA GLY A 35 0.96 -9.83 14.64
C GLY A 35 -0.55 -9.69 14.40
N VAL A 36 -0.96 -9.02 13.32
CA VAL A 36 -2.38 -8.85 12.96
C VAL A 36 -2.91 -10.01 12.12
N LEU A 37 -2.16 -10.47 11.13
CA LEU A 37 -2.60 -11.46 10.17
C LEU A 37 -2.35 -12.91 10.62
N GLY A 38 -1.40 -13.12 11.54
CA GLY A 38 -0.96 -14.43 12.01
C GLY A 38 -0.11 -15.20 10.99
N GLU A 39 0.37 -16.37 11.37
CA GLU A 39 1.16 -17.24 10.49
C GLU A 39 0.24 -17.99 9.52
N ARG A 40 -0.01 -17.37 8.36
CA ARG A 40 -0.80 -17.91 7.24
C ARG A 40 -0.06 -17.64 5.93
N ASP A 41 -0.42 -18.40 4.90
CA ASP A 41 0.17 -18.24 3.58
C ASP A 41 -0.39 -16.98 2.89
N PHE A 42 0.31 -15.86 3.08
CA PHE A 42 0.03 -14.61 2.38
C PHE A 42 1.17 -14.24 1.43
N THR A 43 0.81 -13.57 0.34
CA THR A 43 1.75 -12.93 -0.57
C THR A 43 1.59 -11.41 -0.45
N ILE A 44 2.70 -10.70 -0.25
CA ILE A 44 2.75 -9.24 -0.19
C ILE A 44 3.28 -8.72 -1.53
N GLY A 45 2.43 -8.00 -2.25
CA GLY A 45 2.83 -7.17 -3.39
C GLY A 45 3.47 -5.87 -2.91
N VAL A 46 4.67 -5.55 -3.39
CA VAL A 46 5.41 -4.33 -3.03
C VAL A 46 6.02 -3.68 -4.27
N ASP A 47 6.10 -2.35 -4.28
CA ASP A 47 6.77 -1.60 -5.34
C ASP A 47 8.29 -1.84 -5.34
N ASN A 48 8.93 -1.52 -6.47
CA ASN A 48 10.33 -1.85 -6.73
C ASN A 48 11.30 -0.79 -6.21
N VAL A 49 11.22 -0.46 -4.91
CA VAL A 49 12.09 0.54 -4.26
C VAL A 49 13.20 -0.11 -3.46
N ARG A 50 14.38 0.54 -3.47
CA ARG A 50 15.62 -0.01 -2.88
C ARG A 50 15.47 -0.43 -1.43
N PHE A 51 14.76 0.34 -0.60
CA PHE A 51 14.63 0.04 0.82
C PHE A 51 13.70 -1.14 1.11
N HIS A 52 12.74 -1.47 0.23
CA HIS A 52 11.96 -2.71 0.34
C HIS A 52 12.85 -3.93 0.11
N HIS A 53 13.69 -3.90 -0.93
CA HIS A 53 14.68 -4.96 -1.18
C HIS A 53 15.65 -5.12 0.00
N THR A 54 16.19 -4.02 0.51
CA THR A 54 17.07 -4.06 1.70
C THR A 54 16.37 -4.68 2.89
N ALA A 55 15.13 -4.28 3.18
CA ALA A 55 14.39 -4.83 4.29
C ALA A 55 14.14 -6.34 4.12
N VAL A 56 13.61 -6.77 2.97
CA VAL A 56 13.27 -8.17 2.69
C VAL A 56 14.52 -9.06 2.69
N ASN A 57 15.61 -8.63 2.06
CA ASN A 57 16.85 -9.42 1.99
C ASN A 57 17.54 -9.57 3.35
N ASN A 58 17.27 -8.66 4.29
CA ASN A 58 17.81 -8.74 5.65
C ASN A 58 16.90 -9.56 6.59
N MET A 59 15.78 -10.12 6.11
CA MET A 59 14.93 -11.01 6.90
C MET A 59 15.36 -12.45 6.65
N ASP A 60 15.93 -13.10 7.67
CA ASP A 60 16.31 -14.52 7.54
C ASP A 60 15.08 -15.43 7.39
N HIS A 61 14.02 -15.15 8.13
CA HIS A 61 12.76 -15.91 8.10
C HIS A 61 11.57 -14.98 8.30
N PHE A 62 10.79 -14.78 7.25
CA PHE A 62 9.52 -14.05 7.28
C PHE A 62 8.40 -14.97 6.77
N PRO A 63 7.22 -15.02 7.40
CA PRO A 63 6.20 -16.03 7.12
C PRO A 63 5.42 -15.81 5.82
N TYR A 64 5.69 -14.73 5.08
CA TYR A 64 4.97 -14.34 3.88
C TYR A 64 5.91 -14.22 2.68
N ASP A 65 5.38 -14.53 1.50
CA ASP A 65 6.09 -14.33 0.25
C ASP A 65 6.05 -12.87 -0.19
N PHE A 66 7.13 -12.40 -0.82
CA PHE A 66 7.18 -11.06 -1.42
C PHE A 66 7.17 -11.14 -2.94
N LYS A 67 6.33 -10.33 -3.58
CA LYS A 67 6.33 -10.11 -5.03
C LYS A 67 6.61 -8.65 -5.32
N PHE A 68 7.75 -8.39 -5.95
CA PHE A 68 8.12 -7.05 -6.39
C PHE A 68 7.49 -6.75 -7.74
N LEU A 69 6.80 -5.62 -7.81
CA LEU A 69 6.23 -5.14 -9.07
C LEU A 69 7.35 -4.77 -10.06
N PRO A 70 7.09 -4.84 -11.37
CA PRO A 70 8.02 -4.31 -12.38
C PRO A 70 8.29 -2.82 -12.16
N ARG A 71 9.47 -2.36 -12.57
CA ARG A 71 9.81 -0.93 -12.47
C ARG A 71 8.89 -0.11 -13.37
N TYR A 72 8.50 1.06 -12.87
CA TYR A 72 7.65 2.03 -13.60
C TYR A 72 6.27 1.48 -13.96
N SER A 73 5.72 0.58 -13.14
CA SER A 73 4.38 0.00 -13.33
C SER A 73 3.42 0.37 -12.19
N PRO A 74 3.14 1.68 -11.96
CA PRO A 74 2.23 2.11 -10.90
C PRO A 74 0.78 1.61 -11.12
N PHE A 75 0.41 1.31 -12.36
CA PHE A 75 -0.90 0.73 -12.73
C PHE A 75 -1.09 -0.73 -12.29
N LEU A 76 -0.03 -1.39 -11.81
CA LEU A 76 -0.09 -2.72 -11.18
C LEU A 76 -0.09 -2.63 -9.66
N ASN A 77 -0.25 -1.41 -9.11
CA ASN A 77 -0.16 -1.15 -7.68
C ASN A 77 -1.44 -0.48 -7.17
N SER A 78 -2.35 -1.27 -6.62
CA SER A 78 -3.65 -0.84 -6.06
C SER A 78 -3.49 0.17 -4.94
N TYR A 79 -2.32 0.20 -4.29
CA TYR A 79 -1.98 1.24 -3.35
C TYR A 79 -2.01 2.64 -3.98
N GLU A 80 -1.62 2.81 -5.25
CA GLU A 80 -1.64 4.12 -5.92
C GLU A 80 -3.07 4.67 -6.05
N GLU A 81 -4.02 3.82 -6.43
CA GLU A 81 -5.43 4.20 -6.54
C GLU A 81 -6.03 4.48 -5.15
N ALA A 82 -5.79 3.58 -4.18
CA ALA A 82 -6.21 3.78 -2.80
C ALA A 82 -5.65 5.09 -2.22
N PHE A 83 -4.37 5.38 -2.46
CA PHE A 83 -3.71 6.60 -2.00
C PHE A 83 -4.25 7.86 -2.67
N SER A 84 -4.66 7.77 -3.95
CA SER A 84 -5.36 8.86 -4.64
C SER A 84 -6.69 9.19 -3.96
N VAL A 85 -7.49 8.17 -3.64
CA VAL A 85 -8.77 8.32 -2.93
C VAL A 85 -8.56 8.92 -1.54
N LEU A 86 -7.61 8.39 -0.76
CA LEU A 86 -7.27 8.92 0.57
C LEU A 86 -6.85 10.39 0.52
N LYS A 87 -6.00 10.77 -0.45
CA LYS A 87 -5.61 12.17 -0.66
C LYS A 87 -6.83 13.06 -0.88
N ASN A 88 -7.77 12.62 -1.72
CA ASN A 88 -8.97 13.40 -2.01
C ASN A 88 -9.85 13.56 -0.77
N MET A 89 -9.99 12.51 0.04
CA MET A 89 -10.73 12.57 1.31
C MET A 89 -10.09 13.55 2.30
N VAL A 90 -8.77 13.47 2.49
CA VAL A 90 -8.02 14.38 3.39
C VAL A 90 -8.17 15.85 2.97
N ARG A 91 -8.16 16.12 1.65
CA ARG A 91 -8.23 17.47 1.08
C ARG A 91 -9.64 18.06 1.04
N ARG A 92 -10.68 17.22 1.17
CA ARG A 92 -12.08 17.66 1.04
C ARG A 92 -12.45 18.76 2.02
N ASP A 93 -11.90 18.70 3.23
CA ASP A 93 -12.21 19.64 4.32
C ASP A 93 -11.20 20.80 4.38
N GLY A 94 -10.60 21.16 3.24
CA GLY A 94 -9.63 22.26 3.11
C GLY A 94 -8.19 21.88 3.50
N VAL A 95 -7.34 22.90 3.66
CA VAL A 95 -5.91 22.71 3.99
C VAL A 95 -5.76 22.22 5.45
N PRO A 96 -5.07 21.09 5.69
CA PRO A 96 -4.82 20.60 7.04
C PRO A 96 -4.09 21.61 7.92
N GLN A 97 -4.53 21.76 9.17
CA GLN A 97 -3.98 22.70 10.13
C GLN A 97 -2.92 22.02 11.01
N GLY A 98 -1.71 21.90 10.46
CA GLY A 98 -0.56 21.27 11.13
C GLY A 98 -0.62 19.74 11.15
N THR A 99 0.39 19.13 11.76
CA THR A 99 0.62 17.68 11.71
C THR A 99 -0.50 16.88 12.37
N ASN A 100 -1.00 17.30 13.52
CA ASN A 100 -2.02 16.53 14.26
C ASN A 100 -3.34 16.47 13.48
N ASP A 101 -3.75 17.57 12.85
CA ASP A 101 -4.95 17.59 12.01
C ASP A 101 -4.75 16.72 10.77
N LEU A 102 -3.58 16.79 10.12
CA LEU A 102 -3.26 15.92 8.98
C LEU A 102 -3.31 14.43 9.35
N VAL A 103 -2.68 14.04 10.46
CA VAL A 103 -2.67 12.65 10.94
C VAL A 103 -4.09 12.17 11.23
N ARG A 104 -4.87 12.97 11.96
CA ARG A 104 -6.27 12.65 12.25
C ARG A 104 -7.08 12.46 10.97
N ARG A 105 -6.99 13.38 10.01
CA ARG A 105 -7.70 13.27 8.73
C ARG A 105 -7.29 12.04 7.92
N MET A 106 -6.00 11.68 7.93
CA MET A 106 -5.53 10.45 7.26
C MET A 106 -6.13 9.20 7.91
N THR A 107 -6.13 9.13 9.24
CA THR A 107 -6.74 8.03 10.00
C THR A 107 -8.25 7.94 9.74
N ASP A 108 -8.96 9.07 9.83
CA ASP A 108 -10.40 9.14 9.56
C ASP A 108 -10.72 8.71 8.11
N SER A 109 -9.88 9.11 7.15
CA SER A 109 -10.03 8.72 5.75
C SER A 109 -9.84 7.22 5.52
N CYS A 110 -8.89 6.59 6.22
CA CYS A 110 -8.69 5.14 6.14
C CYS A 110 -9.91 4.36 6.62
N VAL A 111 -10.56 4.83 7.69
CA VAL A 111 -11.80 4.22 8.20
C VAL A 111 -12.98 4.46 7.24
N GLY A 112 -12.97 5.58 6.51
CA GLY A 112 -14.04 5.95 5.59
C GLY A 112 -14.02 5.26 4.22
N ILE A 113 -12.97 4.50 3.87
CA ILE A 113 -12.93 3.76 2.60
C ILE A 113 -13.89 2.58 2.67
N HIS A 114 -14.83 2.52 1.71
CA HIS A 114 -15.79 1.43 1.62
C HIS A 114 -15.12 0.16 1.08
N VAL A 115 -15.56 -1.01 1.56
CA VAL A 115 -15.02 -2.32 1.14
C VAL A 115 -15.11 -2.53 -0.38
N ASN A 116 -16.21 -2.09 -1.01
CA ASN A 116 -16.34 -2.17 -2.47
C ASN A 116 -15.26 -1.37 -3.19
N SER A 117 -14.81 -0.24 -2.64
CA SER A 117 -13.70 0.52 -3.24
C SER A 117 -12.40 -0.29 -3.19
N LEU A 118 -12.11 -0.95 -2.06
CA LEU A 118 -10.92 -1.80 -1.92
C LEU A 118 -10.92 -2.97 -2.90
N SER A 119 -12.06 -3.65 -3.04
CA SER A 119 -12.21 -4.72 -4.03
C SER A 119 -12.00 -4.19 -5.44
N ASN A 120 -12.57 -3.02 -5.77
CA ASN A 120 -12.43 -2.42 -7.10
C ASN A 120 -10.98 -2.08 -7.44
N PHE A 121 -10.20 -1.56 -6.48
CA PHE A 121 -8.77 -1.27 -6.71
C PHE A 121 -8.00 -2.53 -7.09
N VAL A 122 -8.22 -3.64 -6.37
CA VAL A 122 -7.56 -4.92 -6.65
C VAL A 122 -8.03 -5.48 -8.00
N THR A 123 -9.32 -5.48 -8.29
CA THR A 123 -9.85 -5.95 -9.58
C THR A 123 -9.33 -5.11 -10.74
N HIS A 124 -9.14 -3.80 -10.55
CA HIS A 124 -8.59 -2.91 -11.57
C HIS A 124 -7.13 -3.27 -11.90
N ASP A 125 -6.28 -3.47 -10.88
CA ASP A 125 -4.91 -3.98 -11.07
C ASP A 125 -4.86 -5.32 -11.82
N GLU A 126 -5.79 -6.24 -11.49
CA GLU A 126 -5.89 -7.55 -12.15
C GLU A 126 -6.18 -7.40 -13.65
N THR A 127 -6.98 -6.41 -14.05
CA THR A 127 -7.23 -6.15 -15.47
C THR A 127 -5.94 -5.78 -16.22
N PHE A 128 -5.08 -4.96 -15.60
CA PHE A 128 -3.79 -4.62 -16.19
C PHE A 128 -2.80 -5.78 -16.15
N SER A 129 -2.83 -6.58 -15.09
CA SER A 129 -2.01 -7.78 -14.99
C SER A 129 -2.32 -8.74 -16.14
N ASN A 130 -3.60 -8.95 -16.45
CA ASN A 130 -4.03 -9.77 -17.59
C ASN A 130 -3.55 -9.18 -18.93
N LYS A 131 -3.67 -7.86 -19.12
CA LYS A 131 -3.15 -7.19 -20.32
C LYS A 131 -1.64 -7.39 -20.48
N CYS A 132 -0.88 -7.29 -19.39
CA CYS A 132 0.56 -7.55 -19.40
C CYS A 132 0.88 -9.01 -19.80
N LEU A 133 0.14 -9.99 -19.25
CA LEU A 133 0.33 -11.41 -19.59
C LEU A 133 0.00 -11.69 -21.06
N ASN A 134 -0.97 -10.98 -21.62
CA ASN A 134 -1.36 -11.07 -23.03
C ASN A 134 -0.46 -10.26 -23.97
N LEU A 135 0.55 -9.55 -23.44
CA LEU A 135 1.43 -8.65 -24.19
C LEU A 135 0.65 -7.56 -24.94
N GLU A 136 -0.47 -7.12 -24.38
CA GLU A 136 -1.27 -6.03 -24.93
C GLU A 136 -0.55 -4.68 -24.77
N ASP A 137 -0.79 -3.76 -25.70
CA ASP A 137 -0.31 -2.38 -25.57
C ASP A 137 -1.18 -1.65 -24.53
N ILE A 138 -0.56 -1.22 -23.44
CA ILE A 138 -1.24 -0.52 -22.35
C ILE A 138 -0.99 0.98 -22.56
N PRO A 139 -2.02 1.75 -22.95
CA PRO A 139 -1.87 3.19 -23.14
C PRO A 139 -1.39 3.84 -21.85
N ARG A 140 -0.46 4.79 -22.00
CA ARG A 140 -0.07 5.67 -20.90
C ARG A 140 -1.07 6.81 -20.89
N ASP A 141 -1.96 6.80 -19.90
CA ASP A 141 -2.79 7.97 -19.58
C ASP A 141 -1.92 9.13 -19.05
#